data_AF-A0A7G3ZJ43-F1
#
_entry.id   AF-A0A7G3ZJ43-F1
#
_cell.length_a   1.000
_cell.length_b   1.000
_cell.length_c   1.000
_cell.angle_alpha   90.00
_cell.angle_beta   90.00
_cell.angle_gamma   90.00
#
_symmetry.space_group_name_H-M   'P 1'
#
loop_
_entity.id
_entity.type
_entity.pdbx_description
1 polymer ?
#
loop_
_entity_poly.entity_id
_entity_poly.type
_entity_poly.pdbx_seq_one_letter_code
_entity_poly.pdbx_strand_id
1 'polypeptide(L)'
;MFHRESIVSIPPALGLAGEVEISATHFSNEILLQIRYNGEMDTTYEVAPEGLRPFDERQLAGFSDTLDENEAPADDQMANYKVVAKLGDSNDAKLPVVCTQIADLYQQVILPTGVDKIGVGEAERRNLLITMSSKLWSDDTRQFERLVFILNSVKQMYI
;
A
#
# COMPACT_ATOMS: atom_id res chain seq x y z
N MET A 1 0.64 19.93 -3.35
CA MET A 1 -0.40 18.94 -3.69
C MET A 1 0.01 18.27 -4.97
N PHE A 2 0.19 16.95 -4.95
CA PHE A 2 0.60 16.15 -6.10
C PHE A 2 -0.47 15.08 -6.34
N HIS A 3 -0.82 14.85 -7.60
CA HIS A 3 -1.92 13.96 -7.97
C HIS A 3 -1.50 13.05 -9.12
N ARG A 4 -1.94 11.78 -9.05
CA ARG A 4 -1.75 10.78 -10.10
C ARG A 4 -3.00 9.92 -10.25
N GLU A 5 -3.22 9.45 -11.46
CA GLU A 5 -4.33 8.55 -11.80
C GLU A 5 -3.90 7.53 -12.85
N SER A 6 -4.56 6.38 -12.85
CA SER A 6 -4.39 5.30 -13.81
C SER A 6 -5.69 4.51 -13.96
N ILE A 7 -6.02 4.09 -15.16
CA ILE A 7 -7.16 3.22 -15.45
C ILE A 7 -6.63 1.97 -16.13
N VAL A 8 -6.94 0.81 -15.57
CA VAL A 8 -6.42 -0.49 -16.03
C VAL A 8 -7.57 -1.49 -16.16
N SER A 9 -7.70 -2.11 -17.33
CA SER A 9 -8.64 -3.20 -17.54
C SER A 9 -8.17 -4.46 -16.81
N ILE A 10 -9.09 -5.17 -16.17
CA ILE A 10 -8.76 -6.36 -15.39
C ILE A 10 -8.49 -7.54 -16.34
N PRO A 11 -7.35 -8.24 -16.21
CA PRO A 11 -7.09 -9.45 -16.98
C PRO A 11 -8.18 -10.52 -16.72
N PRO A 12 -8.75 -11.15 -17.77
CA PRO A 12 -9.75 -12.21 -17.60
C PRO A 12 -9.27 -13.37 -16.72
N ALA A 13 -7.95 -13.58 -16.67
CA ALA A 13 -7.31 -14.56 -15.81
C ALA A 13 -7.48 -14.30 -14.31
N LEU A 14 -7.98 -13.15 -13.86
CA LEU A 14 -8.21 -12.88 -12.43
C LEU A 14 -9.63 -13.24 -11.94
N GLY A 15 -10.49 -13.75 -12.83
CA GLY A 15 -11.86 -14.13 -12.48
C GLY A 15 -12.80 -12.95 -12.20
N LEU A 16 -12.37 -11.73 -12.55
CA LEU A 16 -13.14 -10.50 -12.47
C LEU A 16 -13.25 -9.89 -13.87
N ALA A 17 -14.25 -9.05 -14.08
CA ALA A 17 -14.49 -8.38 -15.35
C ALA A 17 -14.68 -6.89 -15.15
N GLY A 18 -14.20 -6.10 -16.11
CA GLY A 18 -14.29 -4.65 -16.10
C GLY A 18 -12.95 -3.99 -15.86
N GLU A 19 -12.96 -2.86 -15.16
CA GLU A 19 -11.80 -1.99 -14.99
C GLU A 19 -11.59 -1.55 -13.55
N VAL A 20 -10.33 -1.23 -13.24
CA VAL A 20 -9.93 -0.60 -12.00
C VAL A 20 -9.40 0.79 -12.31
N GLU A 21 -10.00 1.79 -11.67
CA GLU A 21 -9.49 3.16 -11.67
C GLU A 21 -8.76 3.40 -10.36
N ILE A 22 -7.51 3.82 -10.45
CA ILE A 22 -6.65 4.11 -9.31
C ILE A 22 -6.33 5.59 -9.36
N SER A 23 -6.54 6.29 -8.25
CA SER A 23 -6.10 7.68 -8.11
C SER A 23 -5.45 7.92 -6.76
N ALA A 24 -4.39 8.71 -6.73
CA ALA A 24 -3.68 9.06 -5.51
C ALA A 24 -3.45 10.56 -5.42
N THR A 25 -3.73 11.12 -4.24
CA THR A 25 -3.47 12.52 -3.93
C THR A 25 -2.57 12.60 -2.71
N HIS A 26 -1.42 13.24 -2.90
CA HIS A 26 -0.39 13.40 -1.88
C HIS A 26 -0.52 14.75 -1.21
N PHE A 27 -0.86 14.72 0.07
CA PHE A 27 -0.79 15.85 0.98
C PHE A 27 0.51 15.76 1.80
N SER A 28 0.79 16.81 2.58
CA SER A 28 1.97 16.86 3.44
C SER A 28 1.87 15.91 4.63
N ASN A 29 0.65 15.67 5.13
CA ASN A 29 0.37 14.84 6.30
C ASN A 29 -0.15 13.44 5.94
N GLU A 30 -0.75 13.27 4.77
CA GLU A 30 -1.42 12.03 4.37
C GLU A 30 -1.40 11.81 2.86
N ILE A 31 -1.60 10.56 2.46
CA ILE A 31 -1.82 10.16 1.07
C ILE A 31 -3.22 9.57 0.98
N LEU A 32 -4.05 10.12 0.10
CA LEU A 32 -5.36 9.56 -0.22
C LEU A 32 -5.23 8.68 -1.45
N LEU A 33 -5.48 7.38 -1.32
CA LEU A 33 -5.53 6.42 -2.42
C LEU A 33 -6.97 5.96 -2.63
N GLN A 34 -7.47 6.09 -3.86
CA GLN A 34 -8.76 5.55 -4.29
C GLN A 34 -8.53 4.40 -5.27
N ILE A 35 -9.21 3.29 -5.05
CA ILE A 35 -9.20 2.09 -5.91
C ILE A 35 -10.64 1.75 -6.24
N ARG A 36 -11.13 2.22 -7.38
CA ARG A 36 -12.50 2.02 -7.81
C ARG A 36 -12.58 0.81 -8.71
N TYR A 37 -13.58 -0.04 -8.46
CA TYR A 37 -13.88 -1.16 -9.32
C TYR A 37 -15.19 -0.86 -10.06
N ASN A 38 -15.11 -0.75 -11.39
CA ASN A 38 -16.25 -0.34 -12.23
C ASN A 38 -16.96 0.93 -11.71
N GLY A 39 -16.16 1.92 -11.29
CA GLY A 39 -16.64 3.20 -10.74
C GLY A 39 -17.12 3.16 -9.28
N GLU A 40 -17.16 1.98 -8.65
CA GLU A 40 -17.65 1.83 -7.28
C GLU A 40 -16.54 1.84 -6.23
N MET A 41 -16.89 2.30 -5.02
CA MET A 41 -16.03 2.38 -3.85
C MET A 41 -16.90 2.43 -2.59
N ASP A 42 -16.70 1.52 -1.65
CA ASP A 42 -17.63 1.28 -0.53
C ASP A 42 -16.93 1.02 0.82
N THR A 43 -15.59 0.93 0.84
CA THR A 43 -14.81 0.70 2.06
C THR A 43 -13.65 1.69 2.19
N THR A 44 -13.29 2.03 3.42
CA THR A 44 -12.24 3.00 3.75
C THR A 44 -11.44 2.55 4.95
N TYR A 45 -10.12 2.54 4.81
CA TYR A 45 -9.17 2.20 5.86
C TYR A 45 -8.11 3.29 5.99
N GLU A 46 -7.81 3.68 7.21
CA GLU A 46 -6.63 4.47 7.53
C GLU A 46 -5.51 3.52 7.96
N VAL A 47 -4.34 3.67 7.34
CA VAL A 47 -3.12 2.96 7.68
C VAL A 47 -2.11 3.98 8.19
N ALA A 48 -1.81 3.90 9.48
CA ALA A 48 -0.81 4.76 10.11
C ALA A 48 0.45 3.94 10.43
N PRO A 49 1.67 4.44 10.16
CA PRO A 49 2.88 3.79 10.63
C PRO A 49 2.89 3.76 12.17
N GLU A 50 3.24 2.61 12.74
CA GLU A 50 3.35 2.39 14.18
C GLU A 50 4.80 2.02 14.55
N GLY A 51 5.34 2.64 15.61
CA GLY A 51 6.70 2.40 16.10
C GLY A 51 7.68 3.57 15.93
N LEU A 52 8.69 3.59 16.80
CA LEU A 52 9.84 4.51 16.77
C LEU A 52 11.02 3.79 16.10
N ARG A 53 11.05 3.68 14.78
CA ARG A 53 12.24 3.14 14.09
C ARG A 53 13.22 4.29 13.79
N PRO A 54 14.52 4.16 14.11
CA PRO A 54 15.54 5.05 13.58
C PRO A 54 15.68 4.81 12.07
N PHE A 55 15.82 5.90 11.33
CA PHE A 55 15.48 6.04 9.91
C PHE A 55 16.51 5.48 8.90
N ASP A 56 17.57 4.78 9.34
CA ASP A 56 18.76 4.56 8.49
C ASP A 56 19.01 3.13 7.98
N GLU A 57 18.30 2.09 8.43
CA GLU A 57 18.67 0.70 8.11
C GLU A 57 17.48 -0.18 7.71
N ARG A 58 16.98 -0.01 6.48
CA ARG A 58 16.17 -1.05 5.80
C ARG A 58 17.01 -1.70 4.71
N GLN A 59 17.73 -2.76 5.05
CA GLN A 59 18.28 -3.68 4.06
C GLN A 59 17.19 -4.71 3.70
N LEU A 60 16.89 -4.85 2.41
CA LEU A 60 16.02 -5.93 1.91
C LEU A 60 16.58 -7.27 2.38
N ALA A 61 15.71 -8.14 2.91
CA ALA A 61 16.06 -9.54 3.17
C ALA A 61 16.62 -10.17 1.88
N GLY A 62 17.93 -10.45 1.88
CA GLY A 62 18.65 -11.09 0.78
C GLY A 62 19.87 -10.36 0.21
N PHE A 63 20.29 -9.19 0.72
CA PHE A 63 21.42 -8.43 0.15
C PHE A 63 22.48 -7.95 1.17
N SER A 64 22.82 -8.74 2.19
CA SER A 64 23.95 -8.42 3.07
C SER A 64 24.84 -9.64 3.25
N ASP A 65 25.98 -9.64 2.56
CA ASP A 65 27.01 -10.67 2.66
C ASP A 65 28.25 -10.15 3.43
N THR A 66 28.11 -9.05 4.19
CA THR A 66 29.30 -8.39 4.81
C THR A 66 29.11 -7.73 6.18
N LEU A 67 28.09 -8.05 6.98
CA LEU A 67 28.04 -7.55 8.37
C LEU A 67 27.76 -8.67 9.38
N ASP A 68 28.63 -8.70 10.39
CA ASP A 68 28.74 -9.64 11.50
C ASP A 68 27.36 -9.97 12.13
N GLU A 69 26.98 -11.25 12.12
CA GLU A 69 25.60 -11.76 12.33
C GLU A 69 25.08 -11.64 13.79
N ASN A 70 25.76 -10.93 14.70
CA ASN A 70 25.48 -11.02 16.14
C ASN A 70 25.01 -9.73 16.84
N GLU A 71 24.89 -8.58 16.17
CA GLU A 71 24.45 -7.32 16.81
C GLU A 71 23.42 -6.49 16.04
N ALA A 72 22.81 -7.00 14.97
CA ALA A 72 21.64 -6.32 14.40
C ALA A 72 20.46 -6.49 15.37
N PRO A 73 19.85 -5.41 15.92
CA PRO A 73 18.62 -5.54 16.67
C PRO A 73 17.63 -6.26 15.77
N ALA A 74 17.06 -7.37 16.25
CA ALA A 74 16.07 -8.13 15.52
C ALA A 74 15.02 -7.15 15.00
N ASP A 75 15.05 -6.90 13.69
CA ASP A 75 14.18 -5.93 13.05
C ASP A 75 12.76 -6.47 13.23
N ASP A 76 12.01 -5.90 14.18
CA ASP A 76 10.69 -6.38 14.54
C ASP A 76 9.71 -5.97 13.44
N GLN A 77 9.73 -6.73 12.35
CA GLN A 77 8.92 -6.54 11.16
C GLN A 77 7.44 -6.85 11.40
N MET A 78 7.05 -7.25 12.62
CA MET A 78 5.72 -7.78 12.90
C MET A 78 4.65 -6.71 13.19
N ALA A 79 5.01 -5.44 13.44
CA ALA A 79 4.05 -4.40 13.85
C ALA A 79 4.32 -3.01 13.26
N ASN A 80 4.52 -2.91 11.95
CA ASN A 80 4.86 -1.63 11.29
C ASN A 80 3.68 -0.68 11.09
N TYR A 81 2.45 -1.19 11.11
CA TYR A 81 1.28 -0.42 10.72
C TYR A 81 0.10 -0.71 11.61
N LYS A 82 -0.63 0.35 11.93
CA LYS A 82 -1.96 0.29 12.52
C LYS A 82 -3.01 0.53 11.45
N VAL A 83 -3.84 -0.48 11.20
CA VAL A 83 -4.96 -0.38 10.27
C VAL A 83 -6.26 -0.12 11.03
N VAL A 84 -6.97 0.94 10.67
CA VAL A 84 -8.25 1.33 11.26
C VAL A 84 -9.31 1.45 10.17
N ALA A 85 -10.35 0.62 10.24
CA ALA A 85 -11.52 0.74 9.38
C ALA A 85 -12.28 2.04 9.72
N LYS A 86 -12.49 2.90 8.72
CA LYS A 86 -13.31 4.12 8.82
C LYS A 86 -14.71 3.90 8.27
N LEU A 87 -14.82 3.07 7.23
CA LEU A 87 -16.07 2.71 6.57
C LEU A 87 -15.96 1.30 6.01
N GLY A 88 -17.01 0.49 6.11
CA GLY A 88 -17.02 -0.88 5.60
C GLY A 88 -16.97 -1.95 6.70
N ASP A 89 -16.63 -3.18 6.31
CA ASP A 89 -16.53 -4.32 7.22
C ASP A 89 -15.22 -4.29 8.02
N SER A 90 -15.30 -4.02 9.32
CA SER A 90 -14.14 -4.02 10.20
C SER A 90 -13.70 -5.42 10.65
N ASN A 91 -14.46 -6.46 10.32
CA ASN A 91 -14.18 -7.85 10.70
C ASN A 91 -13.60 -8.69 9.56
N ASP A 92 -13.40 -8.11 8.37
CA ASP A 92 -12.71 -8.78 7.27
C ASP A 92 -11.20 -8.85 7.56
N ALA A 93 -10.67 -10.07 7.74
CA ALA A 93 -9.24 -10.29 7.98
C ALA A 93 -8.36 -10.02 6.75
N LYS A 94 -8.94 -9.98 5.54
CA LYS A 94 -8.21 -9.81 4.27
C LYS A 94 -7.82 -8.36 4.02
N LEU A 95 -8.74 -7.44 4.27
CA LEU A 95 -8.56 -6.02 3.95
C LEU A 95 -7.40 -5.37 4.72
N PRO A 96 -7.17 -5.66 6.01
CA PRO A 96 -5.96 -5.22 6.70
C PRO A 96 -4.67 -5.69 6.02
N VAL A 97 -4.60 -6.95 5.56
CA VAL A 97 -3.44 -7.47 4.84
C VAL A 97 -3.22 -6.69 3.54
N VAL A 98 -4.26 -6.51 2.74
CA VAL A 98 -4.19 -5.69 1.51
C VAL A 98 -3.68 -4.28 1.81
N CYS A 99 -4.23 -3.63 2.84
CA CYS A 99 -3.87 -2.28 3.25
C CYS A 99 -2.40 -2.17 3.68
N THR A 100 -1.89 -3.13 4.45
CA THR A 100 -0.47 -3.17 4.85
C THR A 100 0.46 -3.36 3.66
N GLN A 101 0.11 -4.24 2.71
CA GLN A 101 0.93 -4.47 1.52
C GLN A 101 0.99 -3.24 0.60
N ILE A 102 -0.11 -2.49 0.51
CA ILE A 102 -0.12 -1.19 -0.18
C ILE A 102 0.77 -0.18 0.57
N ALA A 103 0.68 -0.11 1.91
CA ALA A 103 1.51 0.79 2.71
C ALA A 103 3.01 0.49 2.55
N ASP A 104 3.40 -0.79 2.56
CA ASP A 104 4.77 -1.23 2.29
C ASP A 104 5.25 -0.82 0.90
N LEU A 105 4.42 -0.98 -0.14
CA LEU A 105 4.74 -0.52 -1.49
C LEU A 105 5.02 0.98 -1.52
N TYR A 106 4.21 1.78 -0.81
CA TYR A 106 4.46 3.22 -0.71
C TYR A 106 5.79 3.51 -0.02
N GLN A 107 6.01 2.93 1.15
CA GLN A 107 7.20 3.25 1.94
C GLN A 107 8.50 2.78 1.30
N GLN A 108 8.51 1.60 0.67
CA GLN A 108 9.73 0.99 0.16
C GLN A 108 10.03 1.32 -1.31
N VAL A 109 9.00 1.60 -2.11
CA VAL A 109 9.16 1.74 -3.57
C VAL A 109 8.77 3.12 -4.05
N ILE A 110 7.60 3.65 -3.66
CA ILE A 110 7.09 4.88 -4.25
C ILE A 110 7.73 6.12 -3.62
N LEU A 111 7.70 6.24 -2.29
CA LEU A 111 8.19 7.44 -1.59
C LEU A 111 9.70 7.68 -1.76
N PRO A 112 10.57 6.66 -1.71
CA PRO A 112 12.01 6.87 -1.90
C PRO A 112 12.38 7.43 -3.29
N THR A 113 11.50 7.30 -4.29
CA THR A 113 11.74 7.89 -5.63
C THR A 113 11.56 9.40 -5.68
N GLY A 114 11.05 10.03 -4.61
CA GLY A 114 10.90 11.48 -4.51
C GLY A 114 9.81 12.05 -5.43
N VAL A 115 8.79 11.25 -5.79
CA VAL A 115 7.70 11.62 -6.71
C VAL A 115 6.99 12.93 -6.35
N ASP A 116 6.92 13.26 -5.08
CA ASP A 116 6.24 14.45 -4.54
C ASP A 116 7.21 15.53 -4.03
N LYS A 117 8.53 15.33 -4.19
CA LYS A 117 9.62 16.24 -3.77
C LYS A 117 9.62 16.56 -2.27
N ILE A 118 8.98 15.74 -1.45
CA ILE A 118 9.02 15.86 0.01
C ILE A 118 10.27 15.10 0.51
N GLY A 119 10.94 15.62 1.54
CA GLY A 119 12.11 14.97 2.12
C GLY A 119 11.77 13.57 2.64
N VAL A 120 12.68 12.61 2.45
CA VAL A 120 12.47 11.17 2.76
C VAL A 120 11.93 10.96 4.19
N GLY A 121 12.49 11.66 5.19
CA GLY A 121 12.06 11.51 6.59
C GLY A 121 10.66 12.07 6.93
N GLU A 122 10.15 13.04 6.15
CA GLU A 122 8.77 13.55 6.31
C GLU A 122 7.77 12.67 5.55
N ALA A 123 8.19 12.14 4.40
CA ALA A 123 7.37 11.27 3.57
C ALA A 123 6.95 9.98 4.30
N GLU A 124 7.85 9.41 5.10
CA GLU A 124 7.67 8.15 5.83
C GLU A 124 6.74 8.24 7.05
N ARG A 125 6.43 9.46 7.53
CA ARG A 125 5.51 9.66 8.67
C ARG A 125 4.06 9.86 8.25
N ARG A 126 3.77 9.84 6.96
CA ARG A 126 2.44 10.13 6.45
C ARG A 126 1.51 8.96 6.63
N ASN A 127 0.27 9.29 7.01
CA ASN A 127 -0.81 8.32 7.03
C ASN A 127 -1.23 8.02 5.59
N LEU A 128 -1.70 6.80 5.36
CA LEU A 128 -2.29 6.39 4.09
C LEU A 128 -3.77 6.12 4.29
N LEU A 129 -4.62 6.92 3.66
CA LEU A 129 -6.07 6.72 3.64
C LEU A 129 -6.45 6.00 2.35
N ILE A 130 -6.83 4.73 2.46
CA ILE A 130 -7.17 3.89 1.32
C ILE A 130 -8.67 3.74 1.26
N THR A 131 -9.25 4.11 0.12
CA THR A 131 -10.67 3.93 -0.15
C THR A 131 -10.81 3.00 -1.35
N MET A 132 -11.50 1.87 -1.18
CA MET A 132 -11.56 0.83 -2.21
C MET A 132 -12.93 0.15 -2.30
N SER A 133 -13.15 -0.61 -3.37
CA SER A 133 -14.30 -1.49 -3.51
C SER A 133 -14.06 -2.85 -2.83
N SER A 134 -14.92 -3.22 -1.88
CA SER A 134 -14.95 -4.55 -1.24
C SER A 134 -15.22 -5.68 -2.25
N LYS A 135 -15.91 -5.37 -3.36
CA LYS A 135 -16.25 -6.32 -4.41
C LYS A 135 -15.03 -6.91 -5.12
N LEU A 136 -13.85 -6.29 -5.04
CA LEU A 136 -12.59 -6.86 -5.52
C LEU A 136 -12.18 -8.13 -4.75
N TRP A 137 -12.64 -8.26 -3.50
CA TRP A 137 -12.20 -9.25 -2.53
C TRP A 137 -13.30 -10.21 -2.08
N SER A 138 -14.50 -10.08 -2.63
CA SER A 138 -15.68 -10.86 -2.24
C SER A 138 -15.57 -12.35 -2.58
N ASP A 139 -14.82 -12.67 -3.63
CA ASP A 139 -14.52 -14.05 -4.04
C ASP A 139 -13.17 -14.50 -3.46
N ASP A 140 -13.14 -15.73 -2.94
CA ASP A 140 -11.97 -16.34 -2.32
C ASP A 140 -11.00 -16.97 -3.34
N THR A 141 -11.35 -16.98 -4.62
CA THR A 141 -10.42 -17.39 -5.67
C THR A 141 -9.45 -16.27 -6.08
N ARG A 142 -8.19 -16.64 -6.33
CA ARG A 142 -7.16 -15.77 -6.93
C ARG A 142 -6.91 -14.44 -6.20
N GLN A 143 -7.12 -14.40 -4.89
CA GLN A 143 -6.97 -13.18 -4.09
C GLN A 143 -5.55 -12.63 -4.11
N PHE A 144 -4.55 -13.51 -4.10
CA PHE A 144 -3.15 -13.12 -4.16
C PHE A 144 -2.80 -12.49 -5.51
N GLU A 145 -3.23 -13.10 -6.61
CA GLU A 145 -3.00 -12.58 -7.95
C GLU A 145 -3.71 -11.24 -8.17
N ARG A 146 -4.90 -11.05 -7.59
CA ARG A 146 -5.60 -9.75 -7.56
C ARG A 146 -4.82 -8.71 -6.76
N LEU A 147 -4.29 -9.07 -5.59
CA LEU A 147 -3.43 -8.19 -4.79
C LEU A 147 -2.19 -7.76 -5.57
N VAL A 148 -1.46 -8.71 -6.18
CA VAL A 148 -0.28 -8.42 -6.99
C VAL A 148 -0.64 -7.51 -8.18
N PHE A 149 -1.78 -7.75 -8.83
CA PHE A 149 -2.27 -6.90 -9.91
C PHE A 149 -2.53 -5.46 -9.44
N ILE A 150 -3.20 -5.28 -8.30
CA ILE A 150 -3.46 -3.95 -7.72
C ILE A 150 -2.14 -3.26 -7.34
N LEU A 151 -1.23 -3.95 -6.64
CA LEU A 151 0.07 -3.40 -6.25
C LEU A 151 0.90 -2.97 -7.47
N ASN A 152 0.94 -3.80 -8.51
CA ASN A 152 1.63 -3.44 -9.74
C ASN A 152 0.96 -2.24 -10.41
N SER A 153 -0.37 -2.17 -10.44
CA SER A 153 -1.10 -1.06 -11.04
C SER A 153 -0.86 0.26 -10.29
N VAL A 154 -0.85 0.23 -8.95
CA VAL A 154 -0.47 1.38 -8.11
C VAL A 154 0.98 1.79 -8.39
N LYS A 155 1.91 0.85 -8.53
CA LYS A 155 3.31 1.13 -8.87
C LYS A 155 3.46 1.79 -10.25
N GLN A 156 2.80 1.24 -11.28
CA GLN A 156 2.88 1.74 -12.66
C GLN A 156 2.33 3.16 -12.80
N MET A 157 1.44 3.60 -11.91
CA MET A 157 0.94 4.98 -11.89
C MET A 157 2.03 6.04 -11.63
N TYR A 158 3.18 5.65 -11.06
CA TYR A 158 4.31 6.54 -10.74
C TYR A 158 5.51 6.40 -11.69
N ILE A 159 5.49 5.42 -12.59
CA ILE A 159 6.53 5.18 -13.62
C ILE A 159 6.16 5.98 -14.87
#